data_AF-S0J740-F1
#
_entry.id   AF-S0J740-F1
#
_cell.length_a   1.000
_cell.length_b   1.000
_cell.length_c   1.000
_cell.angle_alpha   90.00
_cell.angle_beta   90.00
_cell.angle_gamma   90.00
#
_symmetry.space_group_name_H-M   'P 1'
#
loop_
_entity.id
_entity.type
_entity.pdbx_description
1 polymer ?
#
loop_
_entity_poly.entity_id
_entity_poly.type
_entity_poly.pdbx_seq_one_letter_code
_entity_poly.pdbx_strand_id
1 'polypeptide(L)'
;MLKREEHMDKKHYSFYDMVKNWTVSDFRTPGIKAEVIVDMLISDFIVDLIQYHYWDREQYTARLLTKELPVKLFPKEGEEEISEENNRNAKVDYLVSVGNEKLVLVELKTTNDSYVNKQEERMKEAVKRGPDELLKFYEKIAGRKKGNSSDRMKYKISFGQYQETLSAASLSREGFKELDYLYISLTDYNRLPEGKKLILEDYCRNGVKYKGFSSWLMNDEKGEKRNQLWEKVSDILLECAGKPVK
;
A
#
# COMPACT_ATOMS: atom_id res chain seq x y z
N MET A 1 -12.77 -0.31 39.60
CA MET A 1 -11.40 -0.48 39.04
C MET A 1 -11.30 -1.89 38.47
N LEU A 2 -11.71 -2.06 37.22
CA LEU A 2 -11.75 -3.38 36.55
C LEU A 2 -10.37 -3.64 35.93
N LYS A 3 -9.59 -4.54 36.56
CA LYS A 3 -8.48 -5.23 35.90
C LYS A 3 -9.10 -6.20 34.90
N ARG A 4 -9.10 -5.84 33.61
CA ARG A 4 -9.21 -6.79 32.50
C ARG A 4 -7.93 -6.68 31.68
N GLU A 5 -6.84 -7.19 32.24
CA GLU A 5 -5.72 -7.66 31.44
C GLU A 5 -6.13 -9.06 30.95
N GLU A 6 -6.48 -9.17 29.67
CA GLU A 6 -6.67 -10.46 29.02
C GLU A 6 -5.39 -11.28 29.18
N HIS A 7 -5.50 -12.42 29.85
CA HIS A 7 -4.44 -13.43 29.96
C HIS A 7 -4.14 -13.99 28.56
N MET A 8 -3.26 -13.34 27.81
CA MET A 8 -2.46 -14.05 26.81
C MET A 8 -1.50 -14.97 27.59
N ASP A 9 -1.61 -16.28 27.34
CA ASP A 9 -0.72 -17.28 27.95
C ASP A 9 0.75 -16.89 27.68
N LYS A 10 1.61 -17.02 28.71
CA LYS A 10 3.03 -16.66 28.71
C LYS A 10 3.77 -17.19 27.46
N LYS A 11 3.34 -18.34 26.92
CA LYS A 11 3.86 -18.91 25.67
C LYS A 11 3.56 -18.05 24.44
N HIS A 12 2.37 -17.46 24.35
CA HIS A 12 1.96 -16.60 23.24
C HIS A 12 2.76 -15.29 23.25
N TYR A 13 3.01 -14.71 24.43
CA TYR A 13 3.89 -13.54 24.55
C TYR A 13 5.31 -13.86 24.10
N SER A 14 5.89 -14.96 24.59
CA SER A 14 7.25 -15.36 24.19
C SER A 14 7.38 -15.62 22.69
N PHE A 15 6.37 -16.21 22.06
CA PHE A 15 6.36 -16.42 20.61
C PHE A 15 6.26 -15.09 19.84
N TYR A 16 5.38 -14.20 20.29
CA TYR A 16 5.23 -12.87 19.70
C TYR A 16 6.54 -12.08 19.76
N ASP A 17 7.19 -12.02 20.93
CA ASP A 17 8.46 -11.29 21.11
C ASP A 17 9.57 -11.88 20.23
N MET A 18 9.63 -13.20 20.08
CA MET A 18 10.58 -13.86 19.18
C MET A 18 10.36 -13.45 17.73
N VAL A 19 9.12 -13.54 17.23
CA VAL A 19 8.78 -13.15 15.85
C VAL A 19 9.09 -11.68 15.62
N LYS A 20 8.68 -10.82 16.55
CA LYS A 20 8.94 -9.38 16.51
C LYS A 20 10.44 -9.07 16.42
N ASN A 21 11.26 -9.68 17.27
CA ASN A 21 12.71 -9.48 17.23
C ASN A 21 13.33 -9.91 15.90
N TRP A 22 12.88 -11.02 15.33
CA TRP A 22 13.33 -11.48 14.00
C TRP A 22 12.91 -10.51 12.90
N THR A 23 11.66 -10.07 12.89
CA THR A 23 11.16 -9.09 11.91
C THR A 23 11.94 -7.78 11.97
N VAL A 24 12.17 -7.22 13.17
CA VAL A 24 12.95 -5.99 13.34
C VAL A 24 14.40 -6.18 12.88
N SER A 25 15.01 -7.32 13.18
CA SER A 25 16.36 -7.64 12.73
C SER A 25 16.45 -7.75 11.20
N ASP A 26 15.51 -8.46 10.57
CA ASP A 26 15.48 -8.58 9.10
C ASP A 26 15.21 -7.24 8.42
N PHE A 27 14.34 -6.39 9.00
CA PHE A 27 14.06 -5.05 8.49
C PHE A 27 15.31 -4.16 8.47
N ARG A 28 16.14 -4.23 9.52
CA ARG A 28 17.37 -3.43 9.64
C ARG A 28 18.54 -3.99 8.82
N THR A 29 18.37 -5.15 8.20
CA THR A 29 19.37 -5.70 7.29
C THR A 29 19.18 -5.08 5.89
N PRO A 30 20.25 -4.61 5.20
CA PRO A 30 20.10 -3.88 3.94
C PRO A 30 19.32 -4.65 2.84
N GLY A 31 18.41 -3.97 2.12
CA GLY A 31 17.87 -4.42 0.82
C GLY A 31 16.34 -4.62 0.74
N ILE A 32 15.90 -5.43 -0.23
CA ILE A 32 14.51 -5.74 -0.63
C ILE A 32 13.62 -6.19 0.56
N LYS A 33 14.22 -6.71 1.63
CA LYS A 33 13.50 -7.25 2.79
C LYS A 33 12.66 -6.21 3.54
N ALA A 34 13.09 -4.95 3.60
CA ALA A 34 12.39 -3.92 4.35
C ALA A 34 11.00 -3.60 3.74
N GLU A 35 10.93 -3.43 2.42
CA GLU A 35 9.67 -3.18 1.70
C GLU A 35 8.72 -4.37 1.81
N VAL A 36 9.24 -5.60 1.70
CA VAL A 36 8.45 -6.83 1.88
C VAL A 36 7.88 -6.92 3.30
N ILE A 37 8.68 -6.60 4.33
CA ILE A 37 8.20 -6.61 5.72
C ILE A 37 7.10 -5.56 5.92
N VAL A 38 7.25 -4.36 5.35
CA VAL A 38 6.20 -3.34 5.45
C VAL A 38 4.95 -3.80 4.72
N ASP A 39 5.05 -4.29 3.48
CA ASP A 39 3.91 -4.87 2.75
C ASP A 39 3.20 -5.94 3.58
N MET A 40 3.93 -6.89 4.15
CA MET A 40 3.37 -7.95 5.00
C MET A 40 2.65 -7.42 6.25
N LEU A 41 3.20 -6.39 6.89
CA LEU A 41 2.64 -5.83 8.13
C LEU A 41 1.38 -5.00 7.86
N ILE A 42 1.35 -4.27 6.74
CA ILE A 42 0.26 -3.32 6.47
C ILE A 42 -0.74 -3.79 5.43
N SER A 43 -0.50 -4.90 4.71
CA SER A 43 -1.42 -5.35 3.64
C SER A 43 -2.84 -5.53 4.13
N ASP A 44 -2.99 -6.03 5.36
CA ASP A 44 -4.30 -6.16 5.97
C ASP A 44 -4.92 -4.79 6.24
N PHE A 45 -4.14 -3.79 6.66
CA PHE A 45 -4.56 -2.45 7.07
C PHE A 45 -4.54 -1.40 5.96
N ILE A 46 -4.16 -1.76 4.73
CA ILE A 46 -3.98 -0.79 3.64
C ILE A 46 -5.26 -0.02 3.36
N VAL A 47 -6.40 -0.70 3.37
CA VAL A 47 -7.72 -0.09 3.16
C VAL A 47 -8.06 0.87 4.30
N ASP A 48 -7.80 0.47 5.55
CA ASP A 48 -8.06 1.29 6.74
C ASP A 48 -7.23 2.58 6.72
N LEU A 49 -5.94 2.45 6.42
CA LEU A 49 -5.00 3.58 6.36
C LEU A 49 -5.40 4.58 5.27
N ILE A 50 -5.72 4.09 4.07
CA ILE A 50 -6.16 4.94 2.95
C ILE A 50 -7.51 5.58 3.27
N GLN A 51 -8.47 4.82 3.78
CA GLN A 51 -9.80 5.35 4.10
C GLN A 51 -9.71 6.46 5.16
N TYR A 52 -8.94 6.23 6.24
CA TYR A 52 -8.70 7.25 7.25
C TYR A 52 -7.99 8.49 6.68
N HIS A 53 -7.01 8.28 5.77
CA HIS A 53 -6.29 9.39 5.13
C HIS A 53 -7.19 10.29 4.28
N TYR A 54 -8.19 9.72 3.59
CA TYR A 54 -9.13 10.46 2.75
C TYR A 54 -10.45 10.82 3.46
N TRP A 55 -10.60 10.45 4.74
CA TRP A 55 -11.84 10.56 5.51
C TRP A 55 -12.40 11.98 5.60
N ASP A 56 -11.54 12.99 5.73
CA ASP A 56 -11.94 14.38 5.89
C ASP A 56 -12.61 14.98 4.65
N ARG A 57 -12.51 14.32 3.49
CA ARG A 57 -13.05 14.85 2.25
C ARG A 57 -14.47 14.37 2.02
N GLU A 58 -14.73 13.06 2.13
CA GLU A 58 -16.03 12.45 1.81
C GLU A 58 -16.11 11.08 2.55
N GLN A 59 -17.28 10.67 3.06
CA GLN A 59 -17.49 9.39 3.78
C GLN A 59 -17.39 8.17 2.84
N TYR A 60 -16.25 8.03 2.19
CA TYR A 60 -16.04 7.00 1.20
C TYR A 60 -15.55 5.71 1.83
N THR A 61 -16.08 4.61 1.31
CA THR A 61 -15.53 3.28 1.54
C THR A 61 -14.31 3.09 0.65
N ALA A 62 -13.17 2.69 1.22
CA ALA A 62 -12.03 2.29 0.42
C ALA A 62 -12.11 0.79 0.07
N ARG A 63 -11.58 0.38 -1.08
CA ARG A 63 -11.45 -1.03 -1.48
C ARG A 63 -10.11 -1.27 -2.15
N LEU A 64 -9.35 -2.25 -1.67
CA LEU A 64 -8.16 -2.73 -2.39
C LEU A 64 -8.63 -3.47 -3.65
N LEU A 65 -8.28 -2.98 -4.84
CA LEU A 65 -8.69 -3.60 -6.10
C LEU A 65 -7.67 -4.62 -6.61
N THR A 66 -6.37 -4.32 -6.49
CA THR A 66 -5.30 -5.25 -6.86
C THR A 66 -3.97 -4.83 -6.24
N LYS A 67 -3.05 -5.81 -6.13
CA LYS A 67 -1.65 -5.58 -5.78
C LYS A 67 -0.79 -5.63 -7.05
N GLU A 68 0.39 -5.01 -7.02
CA GLU A 68 1.39 -5.09 -8.09
C GLU A 68 0.86 -4.60 -9.46
N LEU A 69 0.12 -3.48 -9.47
CA LEU A 69 -0.47 -2.93 -10.70
C LEU A 69 0.63 -2.40 -11.64
N PRO A 70 0.70 -2.84 -12.91
CA PRO A 70 1.66 -2.31 -13.86
C PRO A 70 1.34 -0.85 -14.22
N VAL A 71 2.37 0.01 -14.25
CA VAL A 71 2.24 1.43 -14.63
C VAL A 71 3.13 1.75 -15.82
N LYS A 72 2.51 2.33 -16.85
CA LYS A 72 3.15 2.60 -18.14
C LYS A 72 4.30 3.60 -17.98
N LEU A 73 5.44 3.29 -18.59
CA LEU A 73 6.47 4.29 -18.86
C LEU A 73 6.03 5.09 -20.08
N PHE A 74 5.98 6.40 -19.90
CA PHE A 74 5.76 7.32 -21.00
C PHE A 74 7.13 7.90 -21.38
N PRO A 75 7.51 7.88 -22.67
CA PRO A 75 8.67 8.62 -23.13
C PRO A 75 8.47 10.11 -22.82
N LYS A 76 9.57 10.85 -22.62
CA LYS A 76 9.48 12.31 -22.60
C LYS A 76 9.04 12.82 -23.98
N GLU A 77 8.46 14.02 -24.05
CA GLU A 77 8.12 14.63 -25.34
C GLU A 77 9.36 14.65 -26.24
N GLY A 78 9.26 14.01 -27.42
CA GLY A 78 10.37 13.88 -28.38
C GLY A 78 11.19 12.59 -28.27
N GLU A 79 10.90 11.69 -27.32
CA GLU A 79 11.54 10.36 -27.23
C GLU A 79 10.68 9.28 -27.93
N GLU A 80 11.34 8.28 -28.52
CA GLU A 80 10.66 7.13 -29.15
C GLU A 80 9.85 6.32 -28.13
N GLU A 81 8.75 5.70 -28.59
CA GLU A 81 7.96 4.79 -27.74
C GLU A 81 8.85 3.73 -27.11
N ILE A 82 8.92 3.76 -25.78
CA ILE A 82 9.76 2.83 -25.05
C ILE A 82 9.19 1.43 -25.21
N SER A 83 10.06 0.48 -25.55
CA SER A 83 9.66 -0.89 -25.83
C SER A 83 8.75 -1.44 -24.73
N GLU A 84 7.71 -2.13 -25.17
CA GLU A 84 6.67 -2.72 -24.33
C GLU A 84 7.18 -3.71 -23.26
N GLU A 85 8.45 -4.12 -23.36
CA GLU A 85 9.18 -4.99 -22.44
C GLU A 85 9.73 -4.23 -21.23
N ASN A 86 10.16 -2.97 -21.40
CA ASN A 86 10.61 -2.08 -20.32
C ASN A 86 9.48 -1.66 -19.34
N ASN A 87 8.23 -1.91 -19.73
CA ASN A 87 7.04 -1.64 -18.92
C ASN A 87 6.67 -2.80 -17.98
N ARG A 88 7.33 -3.97 -18.07
CA ARG A 88 7.01 -5.13 -17.22
C ARG A 88 7.47 -4.99 -15.77
N ASN A 89 8.46 -4.15 -15.51
CA ASN A 89 9.12 -4.06 -14.20
C ASN A 89 8.68 -2.86 -13.37
N ALA A 90 7.79 -2.03 -13.89
CA ALA A 90 7.30 -0.88 -13.15
C ALA A 90 5.86 -1.11 -12.74
N LYS A 91 5.72 -1.29 -11.45
CA LYS A 91 4.45 -1.60 -10.81
C LYS A 91 4.33 -0.73 -9.58
N VAL A 92 3.12 -0.41 -9.19
CA VAL A 92 2.82 0.12 -7.86
C VAL A 92 2.33 -1.01 -6.97
N ASP A 93 2.58 -0.91 -5.67
CA ASP A 93 2.28 -1.97 -4.72
C ASP A 93 0.77 -2.23 -4.61
N TYR A 94 -0.05 -1.19 -4.64
CA TYR A 94 -1.51 -1.32 -4.56
C TYR A 94 -2.25 -0.35 -5.49
N LEU A 95 -3.42 -0.79 -5.93
CA LEU A 95 -4.48 0.05 -6.47
C LEU A 95 -5.68 -0.01 -5.54
N VAL A 96 -6.08 1.14 -5.01
CA VAL A 96 -7.19 1.26 -4.05
C VAL A 96 -8.26 2.18 -4.64
N SER A 97 -9.53 1.78 -4.60
CA SER A 97 -10.63 2.71 -4.84
C SER A 97 -10.98 3.45 -3.56
N VAL A 98 -11.34 4.72 -3.68
CA VAL A 98 -11.89 5.53 -2.59
C VAL A 98 -13.26 6.01 -3.07
N GLY A 99 -14.32 5.39 -2.54
CA GLY A 99 -15.66 5.54 -3.08
C GLY A 99 -15.76 4.91 -4.46
N ASN A 100 -16.67 5.46 -5.27
CA ASN A 100 -16.96 4.93 -6.61
C ASN A 100 -16.28 5.73 -7.73
N GLU A 101 -15.63 6.86 -7.40
CA GLU A 101 -15.14 7.82 -8.40
C GLU A 101 -13.62 7.98 -8.40
N LYS A 102 -12.92 7.60 -7.33
CA LYS A 102 -11.48 7.82 -7.19
C LYS A 102 -10.70 6.51 -7.15
N LEU A 103 -9.61 6.47 -7.90
CA LEU A 103 -8.54 5.49 -7.77
C LEU A 103 -7.30 6.12 -7.15
N VAL A 104 -6.59 5.36 -6.33
CA VAL A 104 -5.33 5.77 -5.70
C VAL A 104 -4.28 4.71 -5.99
N LEU A 105 -3.21 5.13 -6.67
CA LEU A 105 -1.98 4.36 -6.81
C LEU A 105 -1.19 4.47 -5.51
N VAL A 106 -0.87 3.34 -4.87
CA VAL A 106 -0.14 3.34 -3.61
C VAL A 106 1.20 2.65 -3.78
N GLU A 107 2.26 3.35 -3.41
CA GLU A 107 3.64 2.87 -3.47
C GLU A 107 4.26 2.91 -2.07
N LEU A 108 4.90 1.81 -1.69
CA LEU A 108 5.62 1.67 -0.42
C LEU A 108 7.06 2.15 -0.56
N LYS A 109 7.55 2.82 0.49
CA LYS A 109 8.93 3.28 0.60
C LYS A 109 9.48 3.04 2.00
N THR A 110 10.62 2.36 2.09
CA THR A 110 11.23 2.04 3.40
C THR A 110 12.60 2.63 3.62
N THR A 111 13.34 3.00 2.56
CA THR A 111 14.69 3.58 2.67
C THR A 111 14.93 4.70 1.66
N ASN A 112 15.89 5.58 1.95
CA ASN A 112 16.28 6.70 1.08
C ASN A 112 16.69 6.27 -0.34
N ASP A 113 17.17 5.03 -0.50
CA ASP A 113 17.63 4.48 -1.78
C ASP A 113 16.49 3.92 -2.64
N SER A 114 15.29 3.73 -2.10
CA SER A 114 14.15 3.16 -2.86
C SER A 114 13.29 4.21 -3.58
N TYR A 115 13.68 5.48 -3.46
CA TYR A 115 13.12 6.56 -4.28
C TYR A 115 13.82 6.66 -5.63
N VAL A 116 13.24 5.98 -6.63
CA VAL A 116 13.66 6.13 -8.02
C VAL A 116 12.78 7.17 -8.69
N ASN A 117 13.33 8.32 -9.08
CA ASN A 117 12.60 9.42 -9.75
C ASN A 117 11.71 8.93 -10.91
N LYS A 118 12.12 7.87 -11.62
CA LYS A 118 11.34 7.28 -12.73
C LYS A 118 9.98 6.71 -12.30
N GLN A 119 9.88 6.14 -11.09
CA GLN A 119 8.61 5.59 -10.60
C GLN A 119 7.63 6.72 -10.24
N GLU A 120 8.15 7.79 -9.63
CA GLU A 120 7.37 9.01 -9.40
C GLU A 120 6.87 9.62 -10.70
N GLU A 121 7.74 9.78 -11.70
CA GLU A 121 7.38 10.29 -13.03
C GLU A 121 6.26 9.46 -13.68
N ARG A 122 6.34 8.12 -13.57
CA ARG A 122 5.28 7.22 -14.07
C ARG A 122 3.95 7.43 -13.38
N MET A 123 3.93 7.52 -12.05
CA MET A 123 2.68 7.74 -11.30
C MET A 123 2.09 9.11 -11.59
N LYS A 124 2.92 10.16 -11.67
CA LYS A 124 2.50 11.52 -12.04
C LYS A 124 1.89 11.55 -13.44
N GLU A 125 2.52 10.90 -14.41
CA GLU A 125 1.98 10.86 -15.77
C GLU A 125 0.71 10.01 -15.85
N ALA A 126 0.65 8.88 -15.14
CA ALA A 126 -0.59 8.10 -15.02
C ALA A 126 -1.74 8.96 -14.48
N VAL A 127 -1.52 9.72 -13.38
CA VAL A 127 -2.50 10.67 -12.84
C VAL A 127 -2.92 11.72 -13.87
N LYS A 128 -1.96 12.31 -14.59
CA LYS A 128 -2.25 13.32 -15.63
C LYS A 128 -3.14 12.78 -16.75
N ARG A 129 -2.97 11.50 -17.11
CA ARG A 129 -3.76 10.84 -18.18
C ARG A 129 -5.07 10.26 -17.70
N GLY A 130 -5.19 10.02 -16.40
CA GLY A 130 -6.43 9.61 -15.75
C GLY A 130 -6.69 8.10 -15.73
N PRO A 131 -7.78 7.69 -15.07
CA PRO A 131 -8.09 6.29 -14.77
C PRO A 131 -8.33 5.46 -16.04
N ASP A 132 -8.96 6.02 -17.06
CA ASP A 132 -9.26 5.31 -18.32
C ASP A 132 -8.00 4.77 -19.01
N GLU A 133 -6.97 5.61 -19.14
CA GLU A 133 -5.73 5.21 -19.80
C GLU A 133 -4.95 4.19 -18.97
N LEU A 134 -4.90 4.38 -17.65
CA LEU A 134 -4.30 3.43 -16.71
C LEU A 134 -4.94 2.03 -16.86
N LEU A 135 -6.27 1.97 -16.84
CA LEU A 135 -6.99 0.70 -16.89
C LEU A 135 -6.94 0.06 -18.29
N LYS A 136 -6.90 0.87 -19.37
CA LYS A 136 -6.69 0.36 -20.75
C LYS A 136 -5.32 -0.28 -20.87
N PHE A 137 -4.32 0.32 -20.25
CA PHE A 137 -2.99 -0.25 -20.19
C PHE A 137 -2.96 -1.57 -19.41
N TYR A 138 -3.60 -1.64 -18.25
CA TYR A 138 -3.63 -2.87 -17.45
C TYR A 138 -4.28 -4.05 -18.21
N GLU A 139 -5.43 -3.80 -18.84
CA GLU A 139 -6.11 -4.78 -19.70
C GLU A 139 -5.22 -5.24 -20.87
N LYS A 140 -4.54 -4.29 -21.53
CA LYS A 140 -3.58 -4.59 -22.62
C LYS A 140 -2.46 -5.51 -22.13
N ILE A 141 -1.90 -5.25 -20.96
CA ILE A 141 -0.81 -6.05 -20.36
C ILE A 141 -1.31 -7.46 -20.01
N ALA A 142 -2.49 -7.57 -19.39
CA ALA A 142 -3.10 -8.84 -19.02
C ALA A 142 -3.47 -9.71 -20.25
N GLY A 143 -3.88 -9.08 -21.36
CA GLY A 143 -4.25 -9.74 -22.60
C GLY A 143 -3.09 -10.18 -23.50
N ARG A 144 -1.83 -9.98 -23.10
CA ARG A 144 -0.68 -10.26 -23.97
C ARG A 144 -0.51 -11.74 -24.29
N LYS A 145 -0.29 -12.02 -25.58
CA LYS A 145 -0.01 -13.37 -26.11
C LYS A 145 1.48 -13.69 -26.31
N LYS A 146 2.38 -12.70 -26.21
CA LYS A 146 3.84 -12.81 -26.42
C LYS A 146 4.62 -12.27 -25.22
N GLY A 147 5.85 -12.74 -25.01
CA GLY A 147 6.70 -12.39 -23.85
C GLY A 147 6.87 -13.54 -22.85
N ASN A 148 7.51 -13.25 -21.70
CA ASN A 148 7.76 -14.22 -20.63
C ASN A 148 6.44 -14.87 -20.15
N SER A 149 6.41 -16.21 -20.09
CA SER A 149 5.20 -16.96 -19.75
C SER A 149 4.75 -16.74 -18.30
N SER A 150 5.69 -16.66 -17.35
CA SER A 150 5.41 -16.45 -15.93
C SER A 150 4.78 -15.08 -15.70
N ASP A 151 5.37 -14.02 -16.26
CA ASP A 151 4.85 -12.65 -16.09
C ASP A 151 3.45 -12.50 -16.68
N ARG A 152 3.20 -13.07 -17.88
CA ARG A 152 1.87 -13.06 -18.48
C ARG A 152 0.83 -13.75 -17.59
N MET A 153 1.19 -14.89 -17.01
CA MET A 153 0.30 -15.61 -16.12
C MET A 153 0.01 -14.79 -14.85
N LYS A 154 1.03 -14.17 -14.25
CA LYS A 154 0.87 -13.28 -13.09
C LYS A 154 -0.09 -12.13 -13.40
N TYR A 155 0.11 -11.41 -14.50
CA TYR A 155 -0.77 -10.30 -14.89
C TYR A 155 -2.19 -10.75 -15.22
N LYS A 156 -2.34 -11.90 -15.87
CA LYS A 156 -3.67 -12.46 -16.15
C LYS A 156 -4.42 -12.81 -14.86
N ILE A 157 -3.75 -13.45 -13.89
CA ILE A 157 -4.33 -13.79 -12.59
C ILE A 157 -4.69 -12.51 -11.82
N SER A 158 -3.75 -11.59 -11.68
CA SER A 158 -3.94 -10.31 -10.98
C SER A 158 -5.09 -9.49 -11.60
N PHE A 159 -5.20 -9.46 -12.93
CA PHE A 159 -6.29 -8.78 -13.61
C PHE A 159 -7.64 -9.48 -13.41
N GLY A 160 -7.67 -10.82 -13.37
CA GLY A 160 -8.87 -11.57 -13.00
C GLY A 160 -9.35 -11.23 -11.60
N GLN A 161 -8.45 -11.19 -10.62
CA GLN A 161 -8.76 -10.80 -9.23
C GLN A 161 -9.27 -9.35 -9.15
N TYR A 162 -8.70 -8.44 -9.94
CA TYR A 162 -9.20 -7.07 -10.08
C TYR A 162 -10.66 -7.04 -10.57
N GLN A 163 -10.98 -7.81 -11.61
CA GLN A 163 -12.34 -7.89 -12.15
C GLN A 163 -13.34 -8.49 -11.13
N GLU A 164 -12.93 -9.55 -10.43
CA GLU A 164 -13.72 -10.15 -9.35
C GLU A 164 -13.99 -9.14 -8.23
N THR A 165 -12.98 -8.37 -7.84
CA THR A 165 -13.09 -7.38 -6.77
C THR A 165 -14.00 -6.22 -7.17
N LEU A 166 -13.89 -5.71 -8.39
CA LEU A 166 -14.81 -4.70 -8.90
C LEU A 166 -16.26 -5.18 -8.86
N SER A 167 -16.50 -6.39 -9.38
CA SER A 167 -17.84 -7.00 -9.42
C SER A 167 -18.41 -7.18 -8.02
N ALA A 168 -17.63 -7.73 -7.08
CA ALA A 168 -18.04 -7.93 -5.69
C ALA A 168 -18.34 -6.60 -4.97
N ALA A 169 -17.64 -5.52 -5.32
CA ALA A 169 -17.85 -4.19 -4.78
C ALA A 169 -18.95 -3.39 -5.52
N SER A 170 -19.59 -3.95 -6.55
CA SER A 170 -20.52 -3.23 -7.43
C SER A 170 -19.91 -1.95 -8.05
N LEU A 171 -18.61 -1.98 -8.31
CA LEU A 171 -17.88 -0.90 -8.95
C LEU A 171 -17.82 -1.11 -10.46
N SER A 172 -17.93 -0.03 -11.21
CA SER A 172 -17.73 -0.01 -12.66
C SER A 172 -16.47 0.78 -12.99
N ARG A 173 -15.73 0.27 -13.97
CA ARG A 173 -14.52 0.91 -14.49
C ARG A 173 -14.81 2.33 -15.00
N GLU A 174 -15.96 2.51 -15.64
CA GLU A 174 -16.43 3.76 -16.22
C GLU A 174 -16.87 4.76 -15.13
N GLY A 175 -17.03 4.30 -13.89
CA GLY A 175 -17.38 5.16 -12.75
C GLY A 175 -16.21 5.98 -12.21
N PHE A 176 -14.97 5.56 -12.45
CA PHE A 176 -13.79 6.26 -11.95
C PHE A 176 -13.48 7.51 -12.78
N LYS A 177 -13.51 8.67 -12.12
CA LYS A 177 -13.28 10.00 -12.70
C LYS A 177 -11.95 10.59 -12.26
N GLU A 178 -11.47 10.21 -11.09
CA GLU A 178 -10.25 10.74 -10.48
C GLU A 178 -9.21 9.65 -10.31
N LEU A 179 -7.95 9.99 -10.56
CA LEU A 179 -6.80 9.16 -10.25
C LEU A 179 -5.83 10.00 -9.41
N ASP A 180 -5.43 9.44 -8.28
CA ASP A 180 -4.41 10.01 -7.40
C ASP A 180 -3.26 9.02 -7.18
N TYR A 181 -2.17 9.48 -6.58
CA TYR A 181 -1.11 8.63 -6.04
C TYR A 181 -0.77 9.01 -4.60
N LEU A 182 -0.34 8.02 -3.83
CA LEU A 182 0.09 8.18 -2.45
C LEU A 182 1.31 7.31 -2.17
N TYR A 183 2.31 7.89 -1.53
CA TYR A 183 3.40 7.13 -0.94
C TYR A 183 3.06 6.76 0.50
N ILE A 184 3.27 5.50 0.87
CA ILE A 184 3.30 5.08 2.27
C ILE A 184 4.74 4.77 2.63
N SER A 185 5.22 5.36 3.71
CA SER A 185 6.57 5.08 4.19
C SER A 185 6.62 4.90 5.69
N LEU A 186 7.61 4.16 6.16
CA LEU A 186 7.75 3.90 7.59
C LEU A 186 8.04 5.20 8.37
N THR A 187 8.91 6.05 7.83
CA THR A 187 9.40 7.29 8.44
C THR A 187 9.50 8.40 7.38
N ASP A 188 9.54 9.66 7.82
CA ASP A 188 9.61 10.84 6.92
C ASP A 188 11.02 11.15 6.38
N TYR A 189 11.97 10.20 6.46
CA TYR A 189 13.33 10.42 5.92
C TYR A 189 13.37 10.48 4.38
N ASN A 190 12.31 9.98 3.73
CA ASN A 190 12.18 9.97 2.30
C ASN A 190 11.76 11.36 1.80
N ARG A 191 12.42 11.90 0.78
CA ARG A 191 12.05 13.17 0.10
C ARG A 191 10.76 13.03 -0.72
N LEU A 192 9.70 12.50 -0.11
CA LEU A 192 8.42 12.27 -0.76
C LEU A 192 7.71 13.60 -1.03
N PRO A 193 6.90 13.70 -2.09
CA PRO A 193 6.16 14.92 -2.38
C PRO A 193 5.20 15.26 -1.25
N GLU A 194 5.23 16.53 -0.82
CA GLU A 194 4.37 17.03 0.25
C GLU A 194 2.89 16.88 -0.14
N GLY A 195 2.06 16.44 0.81
CA GLY A 195 0.65 16.11 0.54
C GLY A 195 0.40 14.85 -0.31
N LYS A 196 1.44 14.09 -0.68
CA LYS A 196 1.35 12.77 -1.35
C LYS A 196 1.99 11.67 -0.52
N LYS A 197 1.99 11.82 0.79
CA LYS A 197 2.65 10.91 1.73
C LYS A 197 1.78 10.56 2.93
N LEU A 198 1.92 9.32 3.38
CA LEU A 198 1.45 8.79 4.65
C LEU A 198 2.65 8.17 5.37
N ILE A 199 2.95 8.67 6.57
CA ILE A 199 4.06 8.20 7.39
C ILE A 199 3.52 7.25 8.44
N LEU A 200 3.87 5.96 8.38
CA LEU A 200 3.32 4.94 9.28
C LEU A 200 3.64 5.20 10.75
N GLU A 201 4.80 5.81 11.05
CA GLU A 201 5.17 6.22 12.41
C GLU A 201 4.10 7.13 13.05
N ASP A 202 3.43 7.99 12.27
CA ASP A 202 2.34 8.84 12.78
C ASP A 202 1.13 8.03 13.26
N TYR A 203 0.94 6.82 12.73
CA TYR A 203 -0.17 5.92 13.03
C TYR A 203 0.21 4.86 14.07
N CYS A 204 1.48 4.79 14.48
CA CYS A 204 1.97 3.87 15.51
C CYS A 204 1.83 4.49 16.91
N ARG A 205 2.00 3.69 17.97
CA ARG A 205 1.92 4.14 19.37
C ARG A 205 2.80 5.39 19.58
N ASN A 206 2.19 6.46 20.13
CA ASN A 206 2.76 7.81 20.32
C ASN A 206 2.84 8.71 19.07
N GLY A 207 2.48 8.21 17.90
CA GLY A 207 2.34 8.99 16.67
C GLY A 207 1.16 9.96 16.72
N VAL A 208 1.25 11.04 15.95
CA VAL A 208 0.27 12.15 15.99
C VAL A 208 -1.12 11.75 15.51
N LYS A 209 -1.24 10.72 14.67
CA LYS A 209 -2.51 10.18 14.14
C LYS A 209 -3.01 8.94 14.87
N TYR A 210 -2.20 8.33 15.74
CA TYR A 210 -2.52 7.06 16.40
C TYR A 210 -3.87 7.06 17.13
N LYS A 211 -4.13 8.06 17.99
CA LYS A 211 -5.39 8.09 18.76
C LYS A 211 -6.62 8.18 17.86
N GLY A 212 -6.55 9.00 16.81
CA GLY A 212 -7.64 9.16 15.86
C GLY A 212 -7.86 7.90 15.03
N PHE A 213 -6.77 7.30 14.53
CA PHE A 213 -6.84 6.07 13.75
C PHE A 213 -7.32 4.87 14.59
N SER A 214 -6.81 4.72 15.81
CA SER A 214 -7.25 3.69 16.75
C SER A 214 -8.74 3.83 17.07
N SER A 215 -9.20 5.05 17.36
CA SER A 215 -10.64 5.32 17.55
C SER A 215 -11.46 5.01 16.31
N TRP A 216 -10.92 5.27 15.12
CA TRP A 216 -11.57 4.96 13.85
C TRP A 216 -11.72 3.46 13.62
N LEU A 217 -10.68 2.66 13.91
CA LEU A 217 -10.74 1.20 13.81
C LEU A 217 -11.81 0.60 14.73
N MET A 218 -12.11 1.26 15.84
CA MET A 218 -13.12 0.83 16.81
C MET A 218 -14.58 1.03 16.35
N ASN A 219 -14.83 1.71 15.23
CA ASN A 219 -16.18 2.10 14.81
C ASN A 219 -17.03 0.95 14.22
N ASP A 220 -16.45 -0.22 13.95
CA ASP A 220 -17.15 -1.38 13.38
C ASP A 220 -17.37 -2.50 14.42
N GLU A 221 -18.26 -3.46 14.15
CA GLU A 221 -18.59 -4.58 15.04
C GLU A 221 -17.36 -5.43 15.43
N LYS A 222 -16.33 -5.45 14.57
CA LYS A 222 -15.05 -6.14 14.81
C LYS A 222 -13.93 -5.20 15.26
N GLY A 223 -14.27 -3.96 15.59
CA GLY A 223 -13.31 -2.88 15.80
C GLY A 223 -12.31 -3.15 16.92
N GLU A 224 -12.74 -3.76 18.02
CA GLU A 224 -11.85 -4.16 19.12
C GLU A 224 -10.74 -5.11 18.66
N LYS A 225 -11.11 -6.21 17.99
CA LYS A 225 -10.13 -7.19 17.47
C LYS A 225 -9.22 -6.55 16.42
N ARG A 226 -9.77 -5.66 15.61
CA ARG A 226 -9.03 -4.95 14.57
C ARG A 226 -8.00 -3.99 15.16
N ASN A 227 -8.38 -3.23 16.19
CA ASN A 227 -7.50 -2.33 16.92
C ASN A 227 -6.42 -3.12 17.69
N GLN A 228 -6.77 -4.22 18.35
CA GLN A 228 -5.78 -5.09 19.02
C GLN A 228 -4.74 -5.66 18.05
N LEU A 229 -5.15 -6.02 16.82
CA LEU A 229 -4.20 -6.44 15.79
C LEU A 229 -3.32 -5.26 15.35
N TRP A 230 -3.90 -4.08 15.15
CA TRP A 230 -3.14 -2.88 14.82
C TRP A 230 -2.11 -2.53 15.89
N GLU A 231 -2.44 -2.67 17.18
CA GLU A 231 -1.49 -2.41 18.26
C GLU A 231 -0.23 -3.29 18.16
N LYS A 232 -0.41 -4.58 17.80
CA LYS A 232 0.72 -5.49 17.58
C LYS A 232 1.55 -5.08 16.36
N VAL A 233 0.88 -4.74 15.25
CA VAL A 233 1.54 -4.28 14.03
C VAL A 233 2.30 -2.97 14.27
N SER A 234 1.65 -2.00 14.91
CA SER A 234 2.22 -0.72 15.33
C SER A 234 3.47 -0.91 16.19
N ASP A 235 3.44 -1.85 17.13
CA ASP A 235 4.60 -2.10 18.00
C ASP A 235 5.82 -2.63 17.24
N ILE A 236 5.60 -3.45 16.20
CA ILE A 236 6.67 -3.92 15.31
C ILE A 236 7.17 -2.77 14.44
N LEU A 237 6.27 -2.02 13.81
CA LEU A 237 6.61 -0.88 12.94
C LEU A 237 7.40 0.19 13.69
N LEU A 238 7.00 0.53 14.92
CA LEU A 238 7.70 1.52 15.76
C LEU A 238 9.14 1.09 16.08
N GLU A 239 9.35 -0.20 16.37
CA GLU A 239 10.72 -0.71 16.58
C GLU A 239 11.54 -0.75 15.31
N CYS A 240 10.93 -1.08 14.17
CA CYS A 240 11.57 -0.97 12.86
C CYS A 240 11.99 0.48 12.56
N ALA A 241 11.16 1.47 12.91
CA ALA A 241 11.43 2.90 12.72
C ALA A 241 12.53 3.44 13.66
N GLY A 242 12.67 2.84 14.85
CA GLY A 242 13.67 3.20 15.83
C GLY A 242 15.11 3.09 15.31
N LYS A 243 15.97 4.03 15.71
CA LYS A 243 17.40 3.98 15.40
C LYS A 243 18.00 2.70 16.00
N PRO A 244 18.92 2.00 15.29
CA PRO A 244 19.60 0.85 15.86
C PRO A 244 20.29 1.28 17.16
N VAL A 245 20.06 0.52 18.22
CA VAL A 245 20.81 0.67 19.47
C VAL A 245 22.26 0.33 19.11
N LYS A 246 23.13 1.33 19.18
CA LYS A 246 24.57 1.17 18.99
C LYS A 246 25.19 0.44 20.16
#